data_AF-A0A840SSV9-F1
#
_entry.id   AF-A0A840SSV9-F1
#
_cell.length_a   1.000
_cell.length_b   1.000
_cell.length_c   1.000
_cell.angle_alpha   90.00
_cell.angle_beta   90.00
_cell.angle_gamma   90.00
#
_symmetry.space_group_name_H-M   'P 1'
#
loop_
_entity.id
_entity.type
_entity.pdbx_description
1 polymer ?
#
loop_
_entity_poly.entity_id
_entity_poly.type
_entity_poly.pdbx_seq_one_letter_code
_entity_poly.pdbx_strand_id
1 'polypeptide(L)'
;MRSLIAGGVLLVMLGGCSAGILADQPSRGDPDTCLALFQSYDRAVRTYPANAFGSDDNPAPMVPGPVSRPARLLIKEGCRTSSADLDGLPELAARLAGHQVVNSGATIRPTVVHVGIVTGIEDEREVTRFFRGLGYGTRGTGAPTLGRRLYVGTFTSQGALDEAMAIAREAGFVAPMATTRTRL
;
A
#
# COMPACT_ATOMS: atom_id res chain seq x y z
N MET A 1 -59.97 -34.79 -40.53
CA MET A 1 -59.23 -34.70 -41.80
C MET A 1 -58.26 -33.53 -41.72
N ARG A 2 -56.97 -33.77 -42.01
CA ARG A 2 -55.93 -32.84 -42.55
C ARG A 2 -55.51 -31.65 -41.64
N SER A 3 -54.29 -31.67 -41.09
CA SER A 3 -53.02 -31.15 -41.68
C SER A 3 -52.99 -29.61 -41.71
N LEU A 4 -52.22 -28.93 -40.84
CA LEU A 4 -50.77 -28.60 -40.88
C LEU A 4 -50.55 -27.13 -41.31
N ILE A 5 -49.35 -26.60 -40.99
CA ILE A 5 -48.77 -25.26 -41.23
C ILE A 5 -48.84 -24.38 -39.96
N ALA A 6 -47.83 -24.34 -39.07
CA ALA A 6 -46.42 -23.95 -39.19
C ALA A 6 -46.18 -22.42 -39.28
N GLY A 7 -45.37 -21.91 -38.33
CA GLY A 7 -44.91 -20.51 -38.21
C GLY A 7 -45.05 -20.04 -36.76
N GLY A 8 -44.04 -19.98 -35.89
CA GLY A 8 -42.61 -19.83 -36.11
C GLY A 8 -42.20 -18.38 -35.89
N VAL A 9 -42.07 -17.93 -34.64
CA VAL A 9 -41.14 -16.84 -34.24
C VAL A 9 -40.62 -17.13 -32.84
N LEU A 10 -39.37 -17.56 -32.79
CA LEU A 10 -38.54 -17.73 -31.62
C LEU A 10 -38.00 -16.33 -31.25
N LEU A 11 -38.49 -15.72 -30.17
CA LEU A 11 -37.97 -14.44 -29.67
C LEU A 11 -36.88 -14.71 -28.63
N VAL A 12 -35.65 -14.84 -29.13
CA VAL A 12 -34.42 -14.80 -28.32
C VAL A 12 -34.14 -13.31 -28.03
N MET A 13 -34.61 -12.81 -26.89
CA MET A 13 -34.15 -11.51 -26.37
C MET A 13 -32.97 -11.76 -25.44
N LEU A 14 -31.84 -11.28 -25.93
CA LEU A 14 -30.48 -11.38 -25.42
C LEU A 14 -30.37 -11.07 -23.93
N GLY A 15 -29.66 -11.94 -23.21
CA GLY A 15 -29.09 -11.63 -21.91
C GLY A 15 -28.12 -10.46 -22.04
N GLY A 16 -28.47 -9.35 -21.41
CA GLY A 16 -27.54 -8.27 -21.13
C GLY A 16 -26.53 -8.74 -20.08
N CYS A 17 -25.49 -9.44 -20.52
CA CYS A 17 -24.24 -9.49 -19.77
C CYS A 17 -23.69 -8.06 -19.78
N SER A 18 -23.98 -7.32 -18.71
CA SER A 18 -23.20 -6.15 -18.35
C SER A 18 -21.77 -6.63 -18.10
N ALA A 19 -20.98 -6.69 -19.17
CA ALA A 19 -19.54 -6.64 -19.09
C ALA A 19 -19.22 -5.26 -18.50
N GLY A 20 -19.25 -5.19 -17.17
CA GLY A 20 -18.67 -4.09 -16.44
C GLY A 20 -17.26 -3.94 -16.97
N ILE A 21 -17.00 -2.79 -17.58
CA ILE A 21 -15.67 -2.30 -17.85
C ILE A 21 -15.02 -2.25 -16.47
N LEU A 22 -14.33 -3.33 -16.09
CA LEU A 22 -13.42 -3.33 -14.97
C LEU A 22 -12.39 -2.29 -15.36
N ALA A 23 -12.52 -1.10 -14.76
CA ALA A 23 -11.50 -0.08 -14.83
C ALA A 23 -10.17 -0.77 -14.56
N ASP A 24 -9.25 -0.64 -15.51
CA ASP A 24 -7.91 -1.17 -15.47
C ASP A 24 -7.23 -0.57 -14.23
N GLN A 25 -7.40 -1.23 -13.08
CA GLN A 25 -6.71 -0.82 -11.87
C GLN A 25 -5.22 -0.95 -12.20
N PRO A 26 -4.41 0.09 -11.94
CA PRO A 26 -2.98 0.03 -12.22
C PRO A 26 -2.46 -1.27 -11.63
N SER A 27 -1.87 -2.10 -12.49
CA SER A 27 -1.43 -3.42 -12.09
C SER A 27 -0.53 -3.28 -10.87
N ARG A 28 -0.95 -3.90 -9.78
CA ARG A 28 -0.21 -3.91 -8.52
C ARG A 28 1.25 -4.32 -8.81
N GLY A 29 2.19 -3.52 -8.32
CA GLY A 29 3.60 -3.73 -8.62
C GLY A 29 4.12 -5.08 -8.13
N ASP A 30 5.14 -5.59 -8.82
CA ASP A 30 5.89 -6.76 -8.36
C ASP A 30 6.62 -6.43 -7.04
N PRO A 31 6.48 -7.25 -5.97
CA PRO A 31 7.04 -6.96 -4.66
C PRO A 31 8.56 -6.74 -4.65
N ASP A 32 9.33 -7.55 -5.41
CA ASP A 32 10.78 -7.46 -5.46
C ASP A 32 11.24 -6.18 -6.17
N THR A 33 10.56 -5.84 -7.27
CA THR A 33 10.76 -4.59 -7.99
C THR A 33 10.45 -3.38 -7.10
N CYS A 34 9.33 -3.41 -6.39
CA CYS A 34 8.95 -2.34 -5.48
C CYS A 34 9.93 -2.18 -4.31
N LEU A 35 10.40 -3.28 -3.73
CA LEU A 35 11.43 -3.25 -2.70
C LEU A 35 12.72 -2.55 -3.20
N ALA A 36 13.21 -2.94 -4.37
CA ALA A 36 14.39 -2.34 -4.96
C ALA A 36 14.21 -0.83 -5.24
N LEU A 37 13.04 -0.45 -5.75
CA LEU A 37 12.70 0.95 -6.01
C LEU A 37 12.56 1.77 -4.73
N PHE A 38 11.96 1.22 -3.67
CA PHE A 38 11.90 1.88 -2.37
C PHE A 38 13.30 2.11 -1.79
N GLN A 39 14.19 1.13 -1.86
CA GLN A 39 15.58 1.30 -1.39
C GLN A 39 16.34 2.36 -2.19
N SER A 40 16.09 2.45 -3.51
CA SER A 40 16.63 3.49 -4.38
C SER A 40 16.12 4.88 -4.00
N TYR A 41 14.81 5.01 -3.80
CA TYR A 41 14.17 6.24 -3.34
C TYR A 41 14.66 6.68 -1.96
N ASP A 42 14.75 5.75 -1.01
CA ASP A 42 15.30 5.98 0.33
C ASP A 42 16.74 6.50 0.29
N ARG A 43 17.55 5.97 -0.64
CA ARG A 43 18.91 6.46 -0.86
C ARG A 43 18.91 7.87 -1.39
N ALA A 44 18.08 8.17 -2.38
CA ALA A 44 17.99 9.50 -2.97
C ALA A 44 17.53 10.56 -1.95
N VAL A 45 16.49 10.27 -1.15
CA VAL A 45 15.99 11.21 -0.13
C VAL A 45 17.06 11.52 0.92
N ARG A 46 17.89 10.54 1.31
CA ARG A 46 18.98 10.78 2.27
C ARG A 46 20.11 11.62 1.70
N THR A 47 20.49 11.36 0.44
CA THR A 47 21.58 12.09 -0.21
C THR A 47 21.16 13.51 -0.57
N TYR A 48 19.88 13.69 -0.90
CA TYR A 48 19.30 14.96 -1.33
C TYR A 48 18.05 15.27 -0.50
N PRO A 49 18.20 15.57 0.80
CA PRO A 49 17.06 15.91 1.64
C PRO A 49 16.33 17.11 1.03
N ALA A 50 15.00 17.06 1.06
CA ALA A 50 14.22 18.21 0.64
C ALA A 50 14.51 19.37 1.61
N ASN A 51 14.82 20.54 1.06
CA ASN A 51 14.79 21.78 1.83
C ASN A 51 13.31 22.03 2.14
N ALA A 52 12.84 21.57 3.31
CA ALA A 52 11.43 21.61 3.70
C ALA A 52 10.87 23.05 3.78
N PHE A 53 11.76 24.03 3.74
CA PHE A 53 11.48 25.45 3.60
C PHE A 53 12.28 25.91 2.38
N GLY A 54 11.62 26.50 1.40
CA GLY A 54 12.32 27.28 0.38
C GLY A 54 13.26 28.29 1.05
N SER A 55 14.34 28.67 0.39
CA SER A 55 15.00 29.92 0.78
C SER A 55 13.99 31.06 0.64
N ASP A 56 14.16 32.16 1.38
CA ASP A 56 13.28 33.33 1.30
C ASP A 56 13.08 33.83 -0.15
N ASP A 57 14.04 33.52 -1.04
CA ASP A 57 14.02 33.86 -2.47
C ASP A 57 13.27 32.87 -3.39
N ASN A 58 12.89 31.68 -2.92
CA ASN A 58 12.18 30.69 -3.76
C ASN A 58 11.22 29.82 -2.93
N PRO A 59 9.96 30.24 -2.75
CA PRO A 59 9.02 29.65 -1.79
C PRO A 59 8.43 28.29 -2.22
N ALA A 60 8.73 27.82 -3.43
CA ALA A 60 8.26 26.51 -3.87
C ALA A 60 9.20 25.41 -3.33
N PRO A 61 8.69 24.44 -2.54
CA PRO A 61 9.50 23.29 -2.12
C PRO A 61 9.91 22.50 -3.37
N MET A 62 11.16 22.71 -3.80
CA MET A 62 11.68 22.05 -4.99
C MET A 62 12.21 20.68 -4.60
N VAL A 63 11.53 19.62 -5.05
CA VAL A 63 12.01 18.26 -4.87
C VAL A 63 13.22 18.06 -5.79
N PRO A 64 14.41 17.69 -5.27
CA PRO A 64 15.58 17.49 -6.10
C PRO A 64 15.30 16.48 -7.23
N GLY A 65 15.80 16.75 -8.44
CA GLY A 65 15.70 15.83 -9.59
C GLY A 65 16.10 14.38 -9.26
N PRO A 66 17.19 14.16 -8.49
CA PRO A 66 17.57 12.83 -8.02
C PRO A 66 16.53 12.10 -7.15
N VAL A 67 15.65 12.82 -6.46
CA VAL A 67 14.52 12.25 -5.67
C VAL A 67 13.31 12.00 -6.58
N SER A 68 13.06 12.91 -7.52
CA SER A 68 11.92 12.84 -8.43
C SER A 68 11.94 11.63 -9.36
N ARG A 69 13.13 11.22 -9.85
CA ARG A 69 13.26 10.06 -10.75
C ARG A 69 12.84 8.73 -10.10
N PRO A 70 13.40 8.30 -8.95
CA PRO A 70 12.99 7.06 -8.30
C PRO A 70 11.53 7.11 -7.83
N ALA A 71 11.02 8.28 -7.44
CA ALA A 71 9.60 8.43 -7.12
C ALA A 71 8.70 8.17 -8.34
N ARG A 72 9.00 8.75 -9.51
CA ARG A 72 8.23 8.45 -10.72
C ARG A 72 8.24 6.97 -11.09
N LEU A 73 9.34 6.27 -10.85
CA LEU A 73 9.41 4.83 -11.07
C LEU A 73 8.50 4.06 -10.10
N LEU A 74 8.47 4.43 -8.81
CA LEU A 74 7.54 3.84 -7.85
C LEU A 74 6.07 4.05 -8.26
N ILE A 75 5.74 5.20 -8.84
CA ILE A 75 4.39 5.47 -9.37
C ILE A 75 4.13 4.59 -10.61
N LYS A 76 5.05 4.58 -11.56
CA LYS A 76 4.92 3.85 -12.84
C LYS A 76 4.76 2.34 -12.63
N GLU A 77 5.49 1.78 -11.67
CA GLU A 77 5.49 0.34 -11.39
C GLU A 77 4.41 -0.05 -10.35
N GLY A 78 3.46 0.83 -10.02
CA GLY A 78 2.34 0.46 -9.14
C GLY A 78 2.75 0.14 -7.69
N CYS A 79 3.83 0.75 -7.19
CA CYS A 79 4.39 0.47 -5.86
C CYS A 79 3.77 1.31 -4.73
N ARG A 80 2.67 2.03 -4.99
CA ARG A 80 1.92 2.76 -3.97
C ARG A 80 0.64 2.02 -3.65
N THR A 81 0.24 2.08 -2.39
CA THR A 81 -1.07 1.60 -1.93
C THR A 81 -2.07 2.74 -2.09
N SER A 82 -3.03 2.57 -2.99
CA SER A 82 -4.14 3.49 -3.21
C SER A 82 -5.26 3.25 -2.19
N SER A 83 -6.25 4.15 -2.11
CA SER A 83 -7.43 3.93 -1.26
C SER A 83 -8.19 2.66 -1.65
N ALA A 84 -8.28 2.33 -2.94
CA ALA A 84 -8.96 1.12 -3.41
C ALA A 84 -8.26 -0.17 -2.94
N ASP A 85 -6.93 -0.14 -2.76
CA ASP A 85 -6.19 -1.27 -2.19
C ASP A 85 -6.51 -1.50 -0.71
N LEU A 86 -7.10 -0.50 -0.03
CA LEU A 86 -7.42 -0.51 1.39
C LEU A 86 -8.88 -0.90 1.69
N ASP A 87 -9.74 -1.03 0.67
CA ASP A 87 -11.17 -1.34 0.83
C ASP A 87 -11.42 -2.64 1.61
N GLY A 88 -10.47 -3.58 1.59
CA GLY A 88 -10.52 -4.85 2.33
C GLY A 88 -10.13 -4.77 3.81
N LEU A 89 -9.60 -3.64 4.29
CA LEU A 89 -9.14 -3.50 5.67
C LEU A 89 -10.23 -3.74 6.73
N PRO A 90 -11.49 -3.26 6.56
CA PRO A 90 -12.53 -3.51 7.56
C PRO A 90 -12.87 -5.00 7.72
N GLU A 91 -12.92 -5.75 6.62
CA GLU A 91 -13.16 -7.19 6.66
C GLU A 91 -12.00 -7.94 7.33
N LEU A 92 -10.76 -7.59 6.96
CA LEU A 92 -9.58 -8.16 7.59
C LEU A 92 -9.52 -7.84 9.09
N ALA A 93 -9.86 -6.60 9.49
CA ALA A 93 -9.91 -6.21 10.89
C ALA A 93 -10.93 -7.04 11.68
N ALA A 94 -12.10 -7.32 11.10
CA ALA A 94 -13.11 -8.16 11.72
C ALA A 94 -12.64 -9.61 11.88
N ARG A 95 -11.94 -10.15 10.87
CA ARG A 95 -11.34 -11.50 10.93
C ARG A 95 -10.25 -11.62 11.99
N LEU A 96 -9.48 -10.55 12.19
CA LEU A 96 -8.42 -10.46 13.19
C LEU A 96 -8.91 -9.89 14.53
N ALA A 97 -10.23 -9.87 14.77
CA ALA A 97 -10.78 -9.36 16.02
C ALA A 97 -10.24 -10.16 17.22
N GLY A 98 -9.78 -9.44 18.25
CA GLY A 98 -9.16 -10.05 19.43
C GLY A 98 -7.70 -10.46 19.25
N HIS A 99 -7.08 -10.15 18.10
CA HIS A 99 -5.64 -10.31 17.88
C HIS A 99 -4.82 -9.69 19.01
N GLN A 100 -3.75 -10.37 19.39
CA GLN A 100 -2.77 -9.86 20.35
C GLN A 100 -1.37 -10.03 19.79
N VAL A 101 -0.57 -8.97 19.90
CA VAL A 101 0.84 -9.01 19.51
C VAL A 101 1.62 -9.88 20.49
N VAL A 102 2.08 -11.04 20.05
CA VAL A 102 2.86 -11.97 20.88
C VAL A 102 4.33 -11.92 20.50
N ASN A 103 5.19 -11.62 21.47
CA ASN A 103 6.63 -11.74 21.28
C ASN A 103 7.03 -13.22 21.24
N SER A 104 7.63 -13.65 20.14
CA SER A 104 8.04 -15.04 19.94
C SER A 104 9.30 -15.16 19.08
N GLY A 105 9.98 -16.30 19.16
CA GLY A 105 11.22 -16.55 18.42
C GLY A 105 12.44 -15.81 18.99
N ALA A 106 13.45 -15.61 18.14
CA ALA A 106 14.70 -14.98 18.54
C ALA A 106 14.53 -13.48 18.86
N THR A 107 15.25 -13.00 19.86
CA THR A 107 15.37 -11.56 20.14
C THR A 107 16.15 -10.89 19.02
N ILE A 108 15.65 -9.77 18.54
CA ILE A 108 16.27 -8.96 17.49
C ILE A 108 16.53 -7.54 17.97
N ARG A 109 17.34 -6.79 17.22
CA ARG A 109 17.46 -5.35 17.43
C ARG A 109 16.11 -4.66 17.16
N PRO A 110 15.81 -3.55 17.85
CA PRO A 110 14.59 -2.78 17.60
C PRO A 110 14.41 -2.48 16.09
N THR A 111 13.37 -3.04 15.51
CA THR A 111 13.09 -3.02 14.06
C THR A 111 11.64 -2.63 13.82
N VAL A 112 11.35 -1.86 12.79
CA VAL A 112 9.99 -1.53 12.36
C VAL A 112 9.69 -2.19 11.02
N VAL A 113 8.41 -2.30 10.69
CA VAL A 113 7.96 -2.65 9.33
C VAL A 113 7.60 -1.37 8.61
N HIS A 114 8.29 -1.04 7.52
CA HIS A 114 7.78 -0.08 6.53
C HIS A 114 6.76 -0.84 5.69
N VAL A 115 5.47 -0.59 5.93
CA VAL A 115 4.39 -1.34 5.27
C VAL A 115 4.20 -0.88 3.83
N GLY A 116 4.49 0.38 3.53
CA GLY A 116 4.42 0.94 2.18
C GLY A 116 4.18 2.43 2.18
N ILE A 117 3.86 2.95 0.99
CA ILE A 117 3.51 4.36 0.77
C ILE A 117 2.05 4.44 0.34
N VAL A 118 1.27 5.24 1.06
CA VAL A 118 -0.12 5.57 0.75
C VAL A 118 -0.24 6.92 0.07
N THR A 119 -1.32 7.11 -0.69
CA THR A 119 -1.51 8.29 -1.53
C THR A 119 -1.88 9.57 -0.77
N GLY A 120 -2.54 9.47 0.39
CA GLY A 120 -3.04 10.62 1.15
C GLY A 120 -2.97 10.51 2.68
N ILE A 121 -3.45 11.55 3.36
CA ILE A 121 -3.55 11.59 4.83
C ILE A 121 -4.71 10.72 5.31
N GLU A 122 -5.79 10.67 4.55
CA GLU A 122 -6.97 9.86 4.81
C GLU A 122 -6.61 8.37 4.81
N ASP A 123 -5.88 7.92 3.79
CA ASP A 123 -5.36 6.54 3.71
C ASP A 123 -4.44 6.22 4.91
N GLU A 124 -3.55 7.14 5.30
CA GLU A 124 -2.70 6.95 6.48
C GLU A 124 -3.54 6.77 7.75
N ARG A 125 -4.61 7.56 7.92
CA ARG A 125 -5.49 7.47 9.09
C ARG A 125 -6.20 6.13 9.13
N GLU A 126 -6.66 5.63 7.99
CA GLU A 126 -7.32 4.33 7.88
C GLU A 126 -6.37 3.18 8.23
N VAL A 127 -5.19 3.16 7.61
CA VAL A 127 -4.13 2.17 7.91
C VAL A 127 -3.70 2.24 9.37
N THR A 128 -3.56 3.45 9.90
CA THR A 128 -3.23 3.68 11.31
C THR A 128 -4.30 3.11 12.23
N ARG A 129 -5.59 3.31 11.91
CA ARG A 129 -6.70 2.77 12.70
C ARG A 129 -6.68 1.25 12.69
N PHE A 130 -6.47 0.64 11.51
CA PHE A 130 -6.37 -0.81 11.33
C PHE A 130 -5.27 -1.40 12.22
N PHE A 131 -4.01 -0.99 12.04
CA PHE A 131 -2.89 -1.58 12.80
C PHE A 131 -2.95 -1.27 14.30
N ARG A 132 -3.42 -0.08 14.69
CA ARG A 132 -3.61 0.23 16.12
C ARG A 132 -4.74 -0.58 16.75
N GLY A 133 -5.78 -0.91 15.98
CA GLY A 133 -6.83 -1.83 16.41
C GLY A 133 -6.32 -3.23 16.71
N LEU A 134 -5.25 -3.65 16.02
CA LEU A 134 -4.54 -4.91 16.27
C LEU A 134 -3.47 -4.81 17.37
N GLY A 135 -3.35 -3.65 18.04
CA GLY A 135 -2.38 -3.44 19.12
C GLY A 135 -0.98 -3.03 18.68
N TYR A 136 -0.75 -2.78 17.38
CA TYR A 136 0.54 -2.28 16.91
C TYR A 136 0.67 -0.76 17.05
N GLY A 137 1.90 -0.31 17.35
CA GLY A 137 2.27 1.10 17.20
C GLY A 137 2.41 1.47 15.73
N THR A 138 2.01 2.69 15.34
CA THR A 138 2.18 3.19 13.97
C THR A 138 2.80 4.58 13.93
N ARG A 139 3.45 4.89 12.82
CA ARG A 139 4.02 6.21 12.53
C ARG A 139 3.98 6.46 11.04
N GLY A 140 3.41 7.57 10.60
CA GLY A 140 3.57 8.03 9.23
C GLY A 140 4.55 9.18 9.08
N THR A 141 5.18 9.25 7.90
CA THR A 141 6.10 10.33 7.52
C THR A 141 5.82 10.75 6.08
N GLY A 142 5.98 12.04 5.77
CA GLY A 142 5.87 12.52 4.39
C GLY A 142 6.84 11.81 3.45
N ALA A 143 6.40 11.52 2.24
CA ALA A 143 7.22 10.99 1.17
C ALA A 143 7.13 11.96 -0.02
N PRO A 144 8.16 12.80 -0.24
CA PRO A 144 8.18 13.74 -1.36
C PRO A 144 7.68 13.10 -2.65
N THR A 145 6.71 13.73 -3.32
CA THR A 145 6.09 13.29 -4.59
C THR A 145 5.31 11.96 -4.57
N LEU A 146 5.25 11.25 -3.43
CA LEU A 146 4.61 9.93 -3.34
C LEU A 146 3.43 9.85 -2.37
N GLY A 147 3.30 10.81 -1.45
CA GLY A 147 2.27 10.80 -0.41
C GLY A 147 2.90 10.58 0.96
N ARG A 148 2.59 9.45 1.62
CA ARG A 148 2.98 9.18 3.00
C ARG A 148 3.49 7.75 3.21
N ARG A 149 4.66 7.62 3.82
CA ARG A 149 5.21 6.32 4.28
C ARG A 149 4.59 5.95 5.60
N LEU A 150 4.25 4.69 5.78
CA LEU A 150 3.70 4.14 7.02
C LEU A 150 4.68 3.12 7.61
N TYR A 151 4.94 3.25 8.91
CA TYR A 151 5.74 2.33 9.69
C TYR A 151 4.90 1.74 10.83
N VAL A 152 5.10 0.45 11.11
CA VAL A 152 4.44 -0.32 12.17
C VAL A 152 5.51 -0.89 13.12
N GLY A 153 5.25 -0.91 14.43
CA GLY A 153 6.20 -1.37 15.46
C GLY A 153 6.58 -0.26 16.46
N THR A 154 7.65 -0.40 17.25
CA THR A 154 8.88 -1.21 17.07
C THR A 154 8.81 -2.63 17.63
N PHE A 155 9.41 -3.58 16.92
CA PHE A 155 9.53 -5.00 17.28
C PHE A 155 10.91 -5.34 17.82
N THR A 156 10.96 -6.21 18.83
CA THR A 156 12.19 -6.75 19.43
C THR A 156 12.27 -8.27 19.40
N SER A 157 11.26 -8.94 18.81
CA SER A 157 11.25 -10.38 18.57
C SER A 157 10.98 -10.68 17.11
N GLN A 158 11.62 -11.73 16.57
CA GLN A 158 11.51 -12.11 15.16
C GLN A 158 10.08 -12.53 14.80
N GLY A 159 9.40 -13.28 15.67
CA GLY A 159 8.04 -13.75 15.41
C GLY A 159 7.01 -12.62 15.33
N ALA A 160 7.11 -11.60 16.19
CA ALA A 160 6.22 -10.44 16.11
C ALA A 160 6.48 -9.60 14.85
N LEU A 161 7.75 -9.50 14.42
CA LEU A 161 8.11 -8.83 13.17
C LEU A 161 7.53 -9.57 11.96
N ASP A 162 7.69 -10.89 11.91
CA ASP A 162 7.23 -11.73 10.80
C ASP A 162 5.69 -11.74 10.70
N GLU A 163 5.00 -11.81 11.83
CA GLU A 163 3.55 -11.68 11.91
C GLU A 163 3.07 -10.33 11.37
N ALA A 164 3.67 -9.23 11.81
CA ALA A 164 3.30 -7.90 11.32
C ALA A 164 3.54 -7.74 9.81
N MET A 165 4.62 -8.32 9.27
CA MET A 165 4.86 -8.36 7.83
C MET A 165 3.83 -9.22 7.09
N ALA A 166 3.39 -10.34 7.67
CA ALA A 166 2.37 -11.20 7.09
C ALA A 166 1.01 -10.49 7.05
N ILE A 167 0.60 -9.87 8.15
CA ILE A 167 -0.63 -9.05 8.23
C ILE A 167 -0.57 -7.91 7.23
N ALA A 168 0.58 -7.23 7.07
CA ALA A 168 0.72 -6.19 6.07
C ALA A 168 0.53 -6.72 4.63
N ARG A 169 1.07 -7.89 4.30
CA ARG A 169 0.84 -8.51 2.98
C ARG A 169 -0.64 -8.85 2.77
N GLU A 170 -1.29 -9.42 3.80
CA GLU A 170 -2.71 -9.76 3.75
C GLU A 170 -3.62 -8.52 3.66
N ALA A 171 -3.21 -7.43 4.31
CA ALA A 171 -3.85 -6.13 4.26
C ALA A 171 -3.67 -5.40 2.92
N GLY A 172 -3.09 -6.04 1.91
CA GLY A 172 -2.96 -5.45 0.60
C GLY A 172 -1.80 -4.46 0.49
N PHE A 173 -0.74 -4.57 1.29
CA PHE A 173 0.52 -3.86 1.02
C PHE A 173 1.46 -4.61 0.08
N VAL A 174 2.04 -3.91 -0.90
CA VAL A 174 2.76 -4.53 -2.03
C VAL A 174 4.10 -5.13 -1.61
N ALA A 175 4.90 -4.37 -0.85
CA ALA A 175 6.25 -4.77 -0.47
C ALA A 175 6.59 -4.30 0.96
N PRO A 176 5.89 -4.82 2.00
CA PRO A 176 6.26 -4.53 3.37
C PRO A 176 7.66 -5.05 3.67
N MET A 177 8.49 -4.22 4.31
CA MET A 177 9.89 -4.54 4.57
C MET A 177 10.30 -4.18 5.99
N ALA A 178 11.15 -5.01 6.59
CA ALA A 178 11.80 -4.72 7.85
C ALA A 178 12.88 -3.64 7.69
N THR A 179 12.90 -2.67 8.59
CA THR A 179 13.92 -1.63 8.62
C THR A 179 14.19 -1.17 10.05
N THR A 180 15.44 -0.84 10.35
CA THR A 180 15.82 -0.23 11.63
C THR A 180 15.69 1.30 11.61
N ARG A 181 15.16 1.87 10.51
CA ARG A 181 15.11 3.31 10.26
C ARG A 181 13.68 3.78 10.00
N THR A 182 13.25 4.78 10.77
CA THR A 182 11.92 5.42 10.66
C THR A 182 11.98 6.89 10.23
N ARG A 183 13.19 7.46 10.11
CA ARG A 183 13.46 8.81 9.59
C ARG A 183 14.49 8.70 8.47
N LEU A 184 14.31 9.49 7.42
CA LEU A 184 15.28 9.73 6.37
C LEU A 184 15.79 11.16 6.46
#